data_AF-A0A5M9NLJ2-F1
#
_entry.id   AF-A0A5M9NLJ2-F1
#
_cell.length_a   1.000
_cell.length_b   1.000
_cell.length_c   1.000
_cell.angle_alpha   90.00
_cell.angle_beta   90.00
_cell.angle_gamma   90.00
#
_symmetry.space_group_name_H-M   'P 1'
#
loop_
_entity.id
_entity.type
_entity.pdbx_description
1 polymer ?
#
loop_
_entity_poly.entity_id
_entity_poly.type
_entity_poly.pdbx_seq_one_letter_code
_entity_poly.pdbx_strand_id
1 'polypeptide(L)'
;MLKAYKYRIYPNKEQKLYFAGTFGCVRFIYNQMLADRIKSYKENKDSDIKKIKYPTPAQYKKEFEWLKEVDSLALANAQMDL
;
A
#
# COMPACT_ATOMS: atom_id res chain seq x y z
N MET A 1 7.58 0.69 -36.76
CA MET A 1 7.83 -0.72 -36.41
C MET A 1 7.73 -0.85 -34.90
N LEU A 2 6.74 -1.57 -34.37
CA LEU A 2 6.61 -1.79 -32.93
C LEU A 2 7.64 -2.84 -32.49
N LYS A 3 8.46 -2.51 -31.49
CA LYS A 3 9.40 -3.45 -30.87
C LYS A 3 8.93 -3.72 -29.45
N ALA A 4 8.92 -5.00 -29.07
CA ALA A 4 8.66 -5.43 -27.70
C ALA A 4 9.88 -6.19 -27.18
N TYR A 5 10.15 -6.05 -25.89
CA TYR A 5 11.25 -6.73 -25.22
C TYR A 5 10.73 -7.56 -24.06
N LYS A 6 11.30 -8.74 -23.88
CA LYS A 6 10.99 -9.63 -22.76
C LYS A 6 12.25 -9.78 -21.92
N TYR A 7 12.16 -9.40 -20.66
CA TYR A 7 13.26 -9.52 -19.71
C TYR A 7 12.88 -10.45 -18.57
N ARG A 8 13.90 -11.11 -18.02
CA ARG A 8 13.80 -11.86 -16.77
C ARG A 8 14.86 -11.33 -15.82
N ILE A 9 14.44 -10.95 -14.62
CA ILE A 9 15.35 -10.51 -13.56
C ILE A 9 15.76 -11.70 -12.71
N TYR A 10 17.02 -11.70 -12.26
CA TYR A 10 17.56 -12.67 -11.30
C TYR A 10 18.14 -11.92 -10.11
N PRO A 11 17.31 -11.60 -9.11
CA PRO A 11 17.74 -10.75 -8.01
C PRO A 11 18.81 -11.42 -7.15
N ASN A 12 19.78 -10.64 -6.67
CA ASN A 12 20.71 -11.08 -5.64
C ASN A 12 20.02 -11.17 -4.26
N LYS A 13 20.75 -11.62 -3.23
CA LYS A 13 20.18 -11.84 -1.89
C LYS A 13 19.55 -10.57 -1.29
N GLU A 14 20.24 -9.44 -1.39
CA GLU A 14 19.77 -8.15 -0.86
C GLU A 14 18.52 -7.66 -1.59
N GLN A 15 18.50 -7.77 -2.92
CA GLN A 15 17.35 -7.40 -3.73
C GLN A 15 16.13 -8.26 -3.42
N LYS A 16 16.30 -9.58 -3.18
CA LYS A 16 15.18 -10.45 -2.77
C LYS A 16 14.57 -10.01 -1.45
N LEU A 17 15.41 -9.67 -0.47
CA LEU A 17 14.95 -9.17 0.82
C LEU A 17 14.23 -7.83 0.67
N TYR A 18 14.80 -6.91 -0.11
CA TYR A 18 14.19 -5.63 -0.43
C TYR A 18 12.80 -5.77 -1.08
N PHE A 19 12.68 -6.64 -2.09
CA PHE A 19 11.39 -6.89 -2.75
C PHE A 19 10.38 -7.54 -1.81
N ALA A 20 10.80 -8.55 -1.04
CA ALA A 20 9.92 -9.22 -0.08
C ALA A 20 9.41 -8.23 0.99
N GLY A 21 10.29 -7.38 1.52
CA GLY A 21 9.92 -6.31 2.45
C GLY A 21 8.96 -5.31 1.81
N THR A 22 9.28 -4.81 0.63
CA THR A 22 8.44 -3.84 -0.10
C THR A 22 7.04 -4.41 -0.37
N PHE A 23 6.93 -5.61 -0.92
CA PHE A 23 5.63 -6.23 -1.22
C PHE A 23 4.85 -6.54 0.06
N GLY A 24 5.52 -7.01 1.11
CA GLY A 24 4.90 -7.24 2.41
C GLY A 24 4.31 -5.96 2.99
N CYS A 25 5.07 -4.87 2.97
CA CYS A 25 4.63 -3.56 3.46
C CYS A 25 3.45 -2.99 2.67
N VAL A 26 3.51 -3.07 1.33
CA VAL A 26 2.42 -2.62 0.45
C VAL A 26 1.14 -3.40 0.74
N ARG A 27 1.23 -4.74 0.82
CA ARG A 27 0.08 -5.60 1.12
C ARG A 27 -0.52 -5.31 2.50
N PHE A 28 0.34 -5.09 3.50
CA PHE A 28 -0.11 -4.74 4.84
C PHE A 28 -0.88 -3.42 4.85
N ILE A 29 -0.31 -2.36 4.26
CA ILE A 29 -0.97 -1.05 4.18
C ILE A 29 -2.30 -1.14 3.45
N TYR A 30 -2.33 -1.85 2.31
CA TYR A 30 -3.57 -2.07 1.57
C TYR A 30 -4.66 -2.68 2.46
N ASN A 31 -4.34 -3.78 3.14
CA ASN A 31 -5.28 -4.48 4.01
C ASN A 31 -5.77 -3.60 5.17
N GLN A 32 -4.86 -2.86 5.78
CA GLN A 32 -5.19 -1.99 6.91
C GLN A 32 -6.13 -0.86 6.48
N MET A 33 -5.80 -0.18 5.37
CA MET A 33 -6.63 0.87 4.81
C MET A 33 -7.99 0.34 4.32
N LEU A 34 -8.03 -0.86 3.76
CA LEU A 34 -9.29 -1.51 3.36
C LEU A 34 -10.17 -1.80 4.59
N ALA A 35 -9.58 -2.33 5.66
CA ALA A 35 -10.29 -2.59 6.92
C ALA A 35 -10.88 -1.29 7.50
N ASP A 36 -10.11 -0.21 7.50
CA ASP A 36 -10.57 1.10 7.96
C ASP A 36 -11.70 1.67 7.09
N ARG A 37 -11.61 1.52 5.76
CA ARG A 37 -12.70 1.89 4.83
C ARG A 37 -13.98 1.11 5.12
N ILE A 38 -13.88 -0.20 5.29
CA ILE A 38 -15.02 -1.08 5.61
C ILE A 38 -15.63 -0.69 6.95
N LYS A 39 -14.81 -0.44 7.98
CA LYS A 39 -15.26 -0.01 9.30
C LYS A 39 -15.99 1.34 9.21
N SER A 40 -15.36 2.32 8.58
CA SER A 40 -15.94 3.64 8.38
C SER A 40 -17.27 3.58 7.62
N TYR A 41 -17.37 2.74 6.59
CA TYR A 41 -18.60 2.55 5.83
C TYR A 41 -19.72 1.93 6.69
N LYS A 42 -19.41 0.95 7.54
CA LYS A 42 -20.39 0.34 8.45
C LYS A 42 -20.91 1.31 9.50
N GLU A 43 -20.04 2.18 10.03
CA GLU A 43 -20.39 3.18 11.04
C GLU A 43 -21.18 4.36 10.46
N ASN A 44 -20.95 4.69 9.19
CA ASN A 44 -21.51 5.86 8.52
C ASN A 44 -22.52 5.48 7.42
N LYS A 45 -23.22 4.36 7.61
CA LYS A 45 -24.06 3.76 6.57
C LYS A 45 -25.21 4.67 6.09
N ASP A 46 -25.65 5.58 6.96
CA ASP A 46 -26.74 6.53 6.71
C ASP A 46 -26.25 7.97 6.46
N SER A 47 -24.94 8.21 6.52
CA SER A 47 -24.32 9.53 6.33
C SER A 47 -23.76 9.72 4.92
N ASP A 48 -23.58 10.98 4.56
CA ASP A 48 -23.12 11.39 3.23
C ASP A 48 -21.68 10.93 2.98
N ILE A 49 -21.52 9.80 2.28
CA ILE A 49 -20.26 9.07 2.06
C ILE A 49 -19.14 9.99 1.52
N LYS A 50 -19.52 11.06 0.79
CA LYS A 50 -18.59 12.06 0.22
C LYS A 50 -17.82 12.86 1.28
N LYS A 51 -18.24 12.87 2.54
CA LYS A 51 -17.57 13.60 3.63
C LYS A 51 -16.55 12.74 4.38
N ILE A 52 -16.52 11.42 4.13
CA ILE A 52 -15.62 10.50 4.83
C ILE A 52 -14.19 10.70 4.29
N LYS A 53 -13.29 11.15 5.18
CA LYS A 53 -11.86 11.24 4.89
C LYS A 53 -11.18 9.97 5.34
N TYR A 54 -10.53 9.28 4.42
CA TYR A 54 -9.76 8.07 4.73
C TYR A 54 -8.34 8.41 5.22
N PRO A 55 -7.78 7.59 6.12
CA PRO A 55 -6.41 7.74 6.58
C PRO A 55 -5.42 7.60 5.43
N THR A 56 -4.30 8.32 5.50
CA THR A 56 -3.19 8.17 4.54
C THR A 56 -2.14 7.18 5.07
N PRO A 57 -1.33 6.55 4.21
CA PRO A 57 -0.27 5.65 4.62
C PRO A 57 0.68 6.23 5.68
N ALA A 58 0.85 7.56 5.70
CA ALA A 58 1.69 8.26 6.66
C ALA A 58 1.24 8.10 8.12
N GLN A 59 -0.06 7.90 8.37
CA GLN A 59 -0.58 7.74 9.74
C GLN A 59 -0.08 6.43 10.38
N TYR A 60 -0.01 5.35 9.60
CA TYR A 60 0.46 4.04 10.06
C TYR A 60 1.96 4.00 10.34
N LYS A 61 2.77 4.89 9.74
CA LYS A 61 4.22 4.93 9.97
C LYS A 61 4.62 5.27 11.40
N LYS A 62 3.70 5.84 12.19
CA LYS A 62 3.92 6.10 13.62
C LYS A 62 3.83 4.82 14.45
N GLU A 63 2.91 3.94 14.09
CA GLU A 63 2.68 2.67 14.81
C GLU A 63 3.58 1.55 14.27
N PHE A 64 3.89 1.58 12.97
CA PHE A 64 4.66 0.55 12.28
C PHE A 64 5.91 1.18 11.67
N GLU A 65 6.98 1.29 12.46
CA GLU A 65 8.21 1.97 12.04
C GLU A 65 8.90 1.32 10.85
N TRP A 66 8.77 0.00 10.70
CA TRP A 66 9.32 -0.77 9.58
C TRP A 66 8.73 -0.33 8.21
N LEU A 67 7.59 0.36 8.18
CA LEU A 67 7.07 0.99 6.96
C LEU A 67 7.93 2.17 6.48
N LYS A 68 8.87 2.65 7.30
CA LYS A 68 9.85 3.69 6.92
C LYS A 68 11.02 3.10 6.12
N GLU A 69 11.23 1.78 6.17
CA GLU A 69 12.34 1.10 5.49
C GLU A 69 12.10 0.91 3.99
N VAL A 70 10.85 1.04 3.55
CA VAL A 70 10.44 0.84 2.15
C VAL A 70 10.09 2.16 1.47
N ASP A 71 10.09 2.12 0.13
CA ASP A 71 9.79 3.29 -0.68
C ASP A 71 8.41 3.86 -0.36
N SER A 72 8.36 5.18 -0.17
CA SER A 72 7.13 5.88 0.24
C SER A 72 6.10 5.94 -0.89
N LEU A 73 6.56 5.97 -2.15
CA LEU A 73 5.67 5.98 -3.31
C LEU A 73 4.99 4.62 -3.50
N ALA A 74 5.71 3.52 -3.26
CA ALA A 74 5.12 2.18 -3.26
C ALA A 74 3.96 2.05 -2.26
N LEU A 75 4.11 2.60 -1.04
CA LEU A 75 3.03 2.61 -0.05
C LEU A 75 1.88 3.54 -0.43
N ALA A 76 2.17 4.69 -1.05
CA ALA A 76 1.14 5.61 -1.53
C ALA A 76 0.31 5.01 -2.66
N ASN A 77 0.94 4.29 -3.58
CA ASN A 77 0.24 3.62 -4.68
C ASN A 77 -0.72 2.53 -4.20
N ALA A 78 -0.45 1.89 -3.06
CA ALA A 78 -1.39 0.95 -2.44
C ALA A 78 -2.77 1.59 -2.17
N GLN A 79 -2.83 2.90 -2.00
CA GLN A 79 -4.08 3.64 -1.80
C GLN A 79 -4.90 3.79 -3.09
N MET A 80 -4.25 3.85 -4.26
CA MET A 80 -4.93 4.06 -5.55
C MET A 80 -5.75 2.83 -5.97
N ASP A 81 -5.37 1.65 -5.49
CA ASP A 81 -6.04 0.38 -5.80
C ASP A 81 -7.18 0.01 -4.81
N LEU A 82 -7.51 0.92 -3.88
CA LEU A 82 -8.59 0.77 -2.88
C LEU A 82 -9.85 1.54 -3.27
#